data_AF-A0A519TT95-F1
#
_entry.id   AF-A0A519TT95-F1
#
_cell.length_a   1.000
_cell.length_b   1.000
_cell.length_c   1.000
_cell.angle_alpha   90.00
_cell.angle_beta   90.00
_cell.angle_gamma   90.00
#
_symmetry.space_group_name_H-M   'P 1'
#
loop_
_entity.id
_entity.type
_entity.pdbx_description
1 polymer ?
#
loop_
_entity_poly.entity_id
_entity_poly.type
_entity_poly.pdbx_seq_one_letter_code
_entity_poly.pdbx_strand_id
1 'polypeptide(L)'
;MKHMTKFLMITALGISALSFNACKGGNKDKQATDTTVLDTSTVAAAPVVISADEELNPKVKDATKDFPGVTASVANGEITLTGTISRDKLPTLMQSLSAVHAKKINNELTITK
;
A
#
# COMPACT_ATOMS: atom_id res chain seq x y z
N MET A 1 0.50 -41.55 17.88
CA MET A 1 1.76 -41.67 18.65
C MET A 1 2.78 -40.77 17.93
N LYS A 2 3.33 -39.68 18.46
CA LYS A 2 3.59 -39.29 19.84
C LYS A 2 3.80 -37.77 19.88
N HIS A 3 3.02 -37.10 20.73
CA HIS A 3 3.30 -35.77 21.26
C HIS A 3 4.61 -35.79 22.04
N MET A 4 5.42 -34.73 21.92
CA MET A 4 6.44 -34.37 22.92
C MET A 4 6.72 -32.87 22.75
N THR A 5 6.01 -31.96 23.41
CA THR A 5 6.10 -31.61 24.84
C THR A 5 7.52 -31.20 25.26
N LYS A 6 7.84 -29.92 25.06
CA LYS A 6 8.73 -29.07 25.88
C LYS A 6 8.17 -27.64 25.80
N PHE A 7 7.03 -27.38 26.42
CA PHE A 7 6.90 -26.69 27.71
C PHE A 7 8.19 -26.41 28.51
N LEU A 8 8.13 -25.29 29.25
CA LEU A 8 9.04 -24.75 30.27
C LEU A 8 10.20 -23.88 29.72
N MET A 9 10.48 -22.64 30.14
CA MET A 9 9.91 -21.64 31.08
C MET A 9 10.97 -20.51 31.23
N ILE A 10 10.55 -19.29 31.64
CA ILE A 10 11.30 -18.31 32.50
C ILE A 10 12.50 -17.60 31.81
N THR A 11 12.56 -16.26 31.62
CA THR A 11 12.70 -15.13 32.58
C THR A 11 12.45 -13.81 31.83
N ALA A 12 11.51 -12.94 32.20
CA ALA A 12 11.67 -11.83 33.16
C ALA A 12 12.82 -10.85 32.85
N LEU A 13 12.48 -9.64 32.37
CA LEU A 13 13.06 -8.33 32.79
C LEU A 13 12.42 -7.19 31.97
N GLY A 14 11.60 -6.39 32.65
CA GLY A 14 11.14 -5.11 32.14
C GLY A 14 12.21 -4.03 32.24
N ILE A 15 12.09 -3.02 31.39
CA ILE A 15 12.63 -1.65 31.40
C ILE A 15 11.90 -1.00 30.21
N SER A 16 11.44 0.24 30.17
CA SER A 16 11.19 1.33 31.10
C SER A 16 10.80 2.49 30.17
N ALA A 17 10.01 3.45 30.66
CA ALA A 17 9.86 4.82 30.16
C ALA A 17 9.34 4.99 28.71
N LEU A 18 8.07 5.36 28.48
CA LEU A 18 7.60 6.74 28.61
C LEU A 18 8.70 7.77 28.35
N SER A 19 8.82 8.21 27.10
CA SER A 19 9.37 9.53 26.77
C SER A 19 8.31 10.34 26.05
N PHE A 20 7.57 11.09 26.86
CA PHE A 20 6.90 12.32 26.46
C PHE A 20 7.98 13.29 25.97
N ASN A 21 8.01 13.60 24.68
CA ASN A 21 8.69 14.81 24.21
C ASN A 21 7.68 15.96 24.22
N ALA A 22 7.68 16.71 25.32
CA ALA A 22 7.08 18.02 25.42
C ALA A 22 8.20 19.05 25.53
N CYS A 23 8.58 19.65 24.40
CA CYS A 23 9.37 20.88 24.38
C CYS A 23 8.46 22.04 23.95
N LYS A 24 8.15 22.88 24.94
CA LYS A 24 7.45 24.15 24.81
C LYS A 24 8.49 25.27 24.71
N GLY A 25 8.46 26.04 23.64
CA GLY A 25 9.24 27.27 23.47
C GLY A 25 8.54 28.17 22.47
N GLY A 26 7.98 29.29 22.93
CA GLY A 26 7.23 30.21 22.09
C GLY A 26 8.11 31.21 21.35
N ASN A 27 7.58 31.83 20.30
CA ASN A 27 7.68 33.27 20.10
C ASN A 27 6.55 33.77 19.17
N LYS A 28 6.05 34.97 19.46
CA LYS A 28 5.18 35.80 18.60
C LYS A 28 6.09 36.69 17.73
N ASP A 29 5.45 37.56 16.94
CA ASP A 29 5.97 38.61 16.03
C ASP A 29 6.10 38.15 14.57
N LYS A 30 5.12 38.46 13.70
CA LYS A 30 4.83 39.72 12.97
C LYS A 30 5.78 40.01 11.78
N GLN A 31 5.12 40.08 10.61
CA GLN A 31 5.20 41.13 9.58
C GLN A 31 6.04 40.88 8.31
N ALA A 32 5.47 41.41 7.21
CA ALA A 32 6.02 41.81 5.92
C ALA A 32 5.85 40.82 4.76
N THR A 33 4.71 41.01 4.09
CA THR A 33 4.57 41.13 2.63
C THR A 33 5.86 41.48 1.89
N ASP A 34 6.26 40.68 0.91
CA ASP A 34 6.53 41.20 -0.43
C ASP A 34 6.44 40.09 -1.49
N THR A 35 5.95 40.51 -2.64
CA THR A 35 5.58 39.78 -3.84
C THR A 35 6.80 39.10 -4.49
N THR A 36 6.71 37.84 -4.92
CA THR A 36 7.21 37.37 -6.24
C THR A 36 6.66 35.98 -6.54
N VAL A 37 6.32 35.81 -7.82
CA VAL A 37 5.46 34.82 -8.45
C VAL A 37 6.22 33.53 -8.79
N LEU A 38 5.49 32.40 -8.77
CA LEU A 38 5.50 31.29 -9.73
C LEU A 38 5.84 29.89 -9.18
N ASP A 39 4.82 29.03 -9.24
CA ASP A 39 4.82 27.56 -9.23
C ASP A 39 5.15 26.79 -7.95
N THR A 40 4.38 27.05 -6.89
CA THR A 40 4.01 25.97 -5.96
C THR A 40 2.92 25.11 -6.61
N SER A 41 3.35 24.05 -7.29
CA SER A 41 2.52 22.91 -7.65
C SER A 41 1.67 22.50 -6.46
N THR A 42 0.38 22.69 -6.63
CA THR A 42 -0.72 22.35 -5.75
C THR A 42 -0.55 20.91 -5.24
N VAL A 43 -0.05 20.76 -4.02
CA VAL A 43 -0.23 19.52 -3.26
C VAL A 43 -1.70 19.48 -2.89
N ALA A 44 -2.50 18.96 -3.82
CA ALA A 44 -3.85 18.53 -3.56
C ALA A 44 -3.75 17.41 -2.53
N ALA A 45 -4.03 17.75 -1.27
CA ALA A 45 -4.37 16.78 -0.25
C ALA A 45 -5.65 16.07 -0.72
N ALA A 46 -5.48 15.02 -1.52
CA ALA A 46 -6.54 14.10 -1.84
C ALA A 46 -7.09 13.58 -0.50
N PRO A 47 -8.41 13.59 -0.30
CA PRO A 47 -8.98 13.04 0.91
C PRO A 47 -8.48 11.61 1.02
N VAL A 48 -7.85 11.28 2.16
CA VAL A 48 -7.55 9.90 2.53
C VAL A 48 -8.91 9.25 2.77
N VAL A 49 -9.55 8.86 1.68
CA VAL A 49 -10.62 7.90 1.70
C VAL A 49 -9.92 6.64 2.15
N ILE A 50 -10.21 6.20 3.38
CA ILE A 50 -9.93 4.84 3.82
C ILE A 50 -10.84 3.94 2.97
N SER A 51 -10.52 3.86 1.70
CA SER A 51 -11.14 3.00 0.72
C SER A 51 -10.51 1.64 0.90
N ALA A 52 -11.28 0.57 0.69
CA ALA A 52 -10.75 -0.78 0.58
C ALA A 52 -9.53 -0.86 -0.37
N ASP A 53 -9.43 0.06 -1.32
CA ASP A 53 -8.28 0.26 -2.22
C ASP A 53 -6.93 0.40 -1.49
N GLU A 54 -6.86 0.94 -0.27
CA GLU A 54 -5.61 1.06 0.50
C GLU A 54 -5.02 -0.32 0.87
N GLU A 55 -5.87 -1.33 1.10
CA GLU A 55 -5.44 -2.70 1.40
C GLU A 55 -5.21 -3.54 0.13
N LEU A 56 -5.92 -3.22 -0.95
CA LEU A 56 -5.81 -3.93 -2.23
C LEU A 56 -4.62 -3.43 -3.06
N ASN A 57 -4.33 -2.13 -3.05
CA ASN A 57 -3.23 -1.51 -3.79
C ASN A 57 -1.87 -2.19 -3.57
N PRO A 58 -1.39 -2.39 -2.33
CA PRO A 58 -0.09 -3.04 -2.13
C PRO A 58 -0.09 -4.48 -2.63
N LYS A 59 -1.19 -5.23 -2.46
CA LYS A 59 -1.32 -6.62 -2.91
C LYS A 59 -1.35 -6.72 -4.44
N VAL A 60 -2.08 -5.83 -5.10
CA VAL A 60 -2.16 -5.75 -6.57
C VAL A 60 -0.82 -5.31 -7.16
N LYS A 61 -0.13 -4.39 -6.50
CA LYS A 61 1.21 -3.98 -6.90
C LYS A 61 2.23 -5.10 -6.73
N ASP A 62 2.12 -5.89 -5.66
CA ASP A 62 2.94 -7.07 -5.45
C ASP A 62 2.67 -8.14 -6.52
N ALA A 63 1.40 -8.35 -6.90
CA ALA A 63 1.02 -9.30 -7.94
C ALA A 63 1.48 -8.88 -9.34
N THR A 64 1.63 -7.59 -9.63
CA THR A 64 2.01 -7.08 -10.96
C THR A 64 3.51 -6.83 -11.14
N LYS A 65 4.29 -6.73 -10.06
CA LYS A 65 5.74 -6.47 -10.15
C LYS A 65 6.53 -7.51 -10.95
N ASP A 66 6.06 -8.76 -10.97
CA ASP A 66 6.70 -9.88 -11.67
C ASP A 66 6.31 -9.94 -13.16
N PHE A 67 5.45 -9.04 -13.64
CA PHE A 67 4.90 -9.00 -15.00
C PHE A 67 5.16 -7.62 -15.64
N PRO A 68 6.39 -7.36 -16.15
CA PRO A 68 6.70 -6.12 -16.84
C PRO A 68 5.86 -6.04 -18.14
N GLY A 69 4.90 -5.12 -18.18
CA GLY A 69 3.94 -4.99 -19.28
C GLY A 69 2.48 -5.14 -18.86
N VAL A 70 2.22 -5.55 -17.61
CA VAL A 70 0.88 -5.54 -17.00
C VAL A 70 0.75 -4.35 -16.07
N THR A 71 -0.29 -3.56 -16.26
CA THR A 71 -0.69 -2.48 -15.35
C THR A 71 -1.97 -2.88 -14.65
N ALA A 72 -2.04 -2.64 -13.35
CA ALA A 72 -3.25 -2.84 -12.57
C ALA A 72 -3.66 -1.55 -11.87
N SER A 73 -4.94 -1.22 -11.96
CA SER A 73 -5.57 -0.08 -11.27
C SER A 73 -6.65 -0.62 -10.34
N VAL A 74 -6.72 -0.10 -9.12
CA VAL A 74 -7.77 -0.45 -8.16
C VAL A 74 -8.62 0.79 -7.91
N ALA A 75 -9.93 0.65 -8.10
CA ALA A 75 -10.89 1.72 -7.83
C ALA A 75 -12.17 1.14 -7.27
N ASN A 76 -12.62 1.64 -6.10
CA ASN A 76 -13.87 1.24 -5.46
C ASN A 76 -13.95 -0.30 -5.24
N GLY A 77 -12.82 -0.96 -5.01
CA GLY A 77 -12.74 -2.41 -4.85
C GLY A 77 -12.84 -3.23 -6.15
N GLU A 78 -12.76 -2.58 -7.32
CA GLU A 78 -12.63 -3.23 -8.61
C GLU A 78 -11.19 -3.13 -9.11
N ILE A 79 -10.61 -4.24 -9.56
CA ILE A 79 -9.27 -4.29 -10.15
C ILE A 79 -9.41 -4.30 -11.67
N THR A 80 -8.76 -3.36 -12.35
CA THR A 80 -8.66 -3.32 -13.81
C THR A 80 -7.24 -3.63 -14.25
N LEU A 81 -7.07 -4.61 -15.13
CA LEU A 81 -5.78 -5.07 -15.65
C LEU A 81 -5.66 -4.73 -17.13
N THR A 82 -4.58 -4.06 -17.51
CA THR A 82 -4.31 -3.67 -18.90
C THR A 82 -2.87 -3.98 -19.29
N GLY A 83 -2.64 -4.14 -20.59
CA GLY A 83 -1.31 -4.37 -21.15
C GLY A 83 -1.16 -5.74 -21.80
N THR A 84 0.07 -6.28 -21.78
CA THR A 84 0.43 -7.47 -22.55
C THR A 84 1.06 -8.53 -21.65
N ILE A 85 0.62 -9.78 -21.77
CA ILE A 85 1.10 -10.91 -20.96
C ILE A 85 1.22 -12.18 -21.78
N SER A 86 2.26 -12.98 -21.51
CA SER A 86 2.40 -14.32 -22.11
C SER A 86 1.39 -15.32 -21.55
N ARG A 87 0.95 -16.28 -22.38
CA ARG A 87 0.03 -17.37 -21.99
C ARG A 87 0.43 -18.08 -20.69
N ASP A 88 1.72 -18.33 -20.48
CA ASP A 88 2.24 -19.08 -19.33
C ASP A 88 2.14 -18.31 -18.01
N LYS A 89 2.07 -16.98 -18.10
CA LYS A 89 2.12 -16.04 -16.97
C LYS A 89 0.73 -15.61 -16.50
N LEU A 90 -0.25 -15.66 -17.40
CA LEU A 90 -1.66 -15.35 -17.11
C LEU A 90 -2.24 -16.13 -15.91
N PRO A 91 -2.12 -17.47 -15.79
CA PRO A 91 -2.72 -18.20 -14.68
C PRO A 91 -2.11 -17.81 -13.32
N THR A 92 -0.80 -17.57 -13.27
CA THR A 92 -0.12 -17.10 -12.06
C THR A 92 -0.63 -15.72 -11.62
N LEU A 93 -0.78 -14.78 -12.56
CA LEU A 93 -1.32 -13.46 -12.26
C LEU A 93 -2.76 -13.55 -11.72
N MET A 94 -3.62 -14.33 -12.38
CA MET A 94 -5.01 -14.52 -11.95
C MET A 94 -5.10 -15.13 -10.56
N GLN A 95 -4.23 -16.09 -10.22
CA GLN A 95 -4.18 -16.70 -8.89
C GLN A 95 -3.80 -15.68 -7.82
N SER A 96 -2.77 -14.86 -8.07
CA SER A 96 -2.34 -13.80 -7.15
C SER A 96 -3.47 -12.79 -6.91
N LEU A 97 -4.19 -12.38 -7.96
CA LEU A 97 -5.29 -11.41 -7.84
C LEU A 97 -6.55 -12.00 -7.19
N SER A 98 -6.79 -13.30 -7.35
CA SER A 98 -7.92 -13.97 -6.69
C SER A 98 -7.76 -13.96 -5.16
N ALA A 99 -6.53 -14.00 -4.65
CA ALA A 99 -6.24 -13.92 -3.21
C ALA A 99 -6.48 -12.51 -2.63
N VAL A 100 -6.57 -11.49 -3.48
CA VAL A 100 -6.85 -10.11 -3.08
C VAL A 100 -8.35 -9.91 -2.81
N HIS A 101 -9.22 -10.86 -3.20
CA HIS A 101 -10.66 -10.84 -2.96
C HIS A 101 -11.34 -9.53 -3.37
N ALA A 102 -10.92 -8.95 -4.49
CA ALA A 102 -11.57 -7.78 -5.05
C ALA A 102 -13.03 -8.09 -5.42
N LYS A 103 -13.88 -7.06 -5.37
CA LYS A 103 -15.29 -7.17 -5.72
C LYS A 103 -15.48 -7.57 -7.18
N LYS A 104 -14.58 -7.10 -8.05
CA LYS A 104 -14.57 -7.39 -9.48
C LYS A 104 -13.15 -7.32 -10.02
N ILE A 105 -12.85 -8.18 -11.01
CA ILE A 105 -11.59 -8.14 -11.77
C ILE A 105 -11.97 -7.95 -13.24
N ASN A 106 -11.54 -6.84 -13.83
CA ASN A 106 -11.66 -6.56 -15.25
C ASN A 106 -10.34 -6.92 -15.93
N ASN A 107 -10.36 -7.94 -16.79
CA ASN A 107 -9.17 -8.45 -17.47
C ASN A 107 -9.17 -7.99 -18.93
N GLU A 108 -8.43 -6.92 -19.20
CA GLU A 108 -8.26 -6.34 -20.54
C GLU A 108 -6.84 -6.63 -21.07
N LEU A 109 -6.25 -7.75 -20.65
CA LEU A 109 -4.90 -8.15 -21.05
C LEU A 109 -4.89 -8.75 -22.46
N THR A 110 -3.93 -8.30 -23.26
CA THR A 110 -3.61 -8.90 -24.55
C THR A 110 -2.67 -10.08 -24.34
N ILE A 111 -3.11 -11.26 -24.74
CA ILE A 111 -2.32 -12.49 -24.59
C ILE A 111 -1.36 -12.64 -25.77
N THR A 112 -0.06 -12.66 -25.49
CA THR A 112 0.98 -13.02 -26.46
C THR A 112 1.33 -14.50 -26.38
N LYS A 113 1.67 -15.07 -27.54
CA LYS A 113 1.96 -16.50 -27.72
C LYS A 113 3.41 -16.81 -27.46
#